data_AF-A0A2D5XKG7-F1
#
_entry.id   AF-A0A2D5XKG7-F1
#
_cell.length_a   1.000
_cell.length_b   1.000
_cell.length_c   1.000
_cell.angle_alpha   90.00
_cell.angle_beta   90.00
_cell.angle_gamma   90.00
#
_symmetry.space_group_name_H-M   'P 1'
#
loop_
_entity.id
_entity.type
_entity.pdbx_description
1 polymer ?
#
loop_
_entity_poly.entity_id
_entity_poly.type
_entity_poly.pdbx_seq_one_letter_code
_entity_poly.pdbx_strand_id
1 'polypeptide(L)'
;MGNRVTVGHNCILHGCSIEDDCLIGMGSIIMNGCRIGRGSIIGAGSILVENQEIPPISLVVGSPGQVKKTYDEKIIEKIRISSSVYAARAAKFLQDSEVNVSNA
;
A
#
# COMPACT_ATOMS: atom_id res chain seq x y z
N MET A 1 10.13 -3.72 -1.09
CA MET A 1 9.10 -2.66 -0.96
C MET A 1 9.79 -1.34 -0.65
N GLY A 2 9.25 -0.22 -1.17
CA GLY A 2 9.73 1.13 -0.90
C GLY A 2 9.22 1.72 0.42
N ASN A 3 9.44 3.02 0.60
CA ASN A 3 9.10 3.78 1.81
C ASN A 3 7.67 4.33 1.76
N ARG A 4 7.05 4.50 2.94
CA ARG A 4 5.72 5.13 3.11
C ARG A 4 4.64 4.42 2.29
N VAL A 5 4.75 3.09 2.21
CA VAL A 5 3.76 2.22 1.58
C VAL A 5 2.75 1.77 2.63
N THR A 6 1.46 2.00 2.38
CA THR A 6 0.38 1.46 3.22
C THR A 6 -0.10 0.14 2.60
N VAL A 7 0.00 -0.96 3.35
CA VAL A 7 -0.58 -2.25 2.97
C VAL A 7 -1.91 -2.43 3.70
N GLY A 8 -2.99 -2.47 2.94
CA GLY A 8 -4.34 -2.67 3.46
C GLY A 8 -4.51 -4.05 4.09
N HIS A 9 -5.58 -4.21 4.86
CA HIS A 9 -5.90 -5.46 5.53
C HIS A 9 -6.04 -6.62 4.53
N ASN A 10 -5.51 -7.79 4.90
CA ASN A 10 -5.69 -9.03 4.13
C ASN A 10 -5.19 -8.95 2.66
N CYS A 11 -4.12 -8.21 2.39
CA CYS A 11 -3.48 -8.25 1.07
C CYS A 11 -2.60 -9.49 0.91
N ILE A 12 -2.46 -9.96 -0.33
CA ILE A 12 -1.48 -10.98 -0.72
C ILE A 12 -0.46 -10.30 -1.62
N LEU A 13 0.79 -10.18 -1.15
CA LEU A 13 1.92 -9.65 -1.90
C LEU A 13 2.88 -10.79 -2.21
N HIS A 14 3.07 -11.10 -3.49
CA HIS A 14 3.85 -12.26 -3.91
C HIS A 14 4.88 -11.86 -4.98
N GLY A 15 6.17 -11.79 -4.61
CA GLY A 15 7.26 -11.57 -5.56
C GLY A 15 7.20 -10.24 -6.34
N CYS A 16 6.61 -9.19 -5.78
CA CYS A 16 6.38 -7.91 -6.46
C CYS A 16 7.30 -6.77 -5.96
N SER A 17 7.56 -5.80 -6.83
CA SER A 17 8.23 -4.54 -6.48
C SER A 17 7.20 -3.42 -6.34
N ILE A 18 7.23 -2.74 -5.19
CA ILE A 18 6.37 -1.60 -4.88
C ILE A 18 7.27 -0.43 -4.57
N GLU A 19 7.14 0.67 -5.32
CA GLU A 19 7.91 1.90 -5.11
C GLU A 19 7.37 2.73 -3.92
N ASP A 20 8.04 3.84 -3.64
CA ASP A 20 7.69 4.75 -2.56
C ASP A 20 6.26 5.32 -2.68
N ASP A 21 5.71 5.75 -1.56
CA ASP A 21 4.46 6.51 -1.51
C ASP A 21 3.27 5.77 -2.18
N CYS A 22 3.17 4.44 -2.06
CA CYS A 22 2.06 3.66 -2.61
C CYS A 22 0.99 3.30 -1.57
N LEU A 23 -0.26 3.11 -2.02
CA LEU A 23 -1.34 2.57 -1.20
C LEU A 23 -1.88 1.29 -1.82
N ILE A 24 -1.75 0.18 -1.10
CA ILE A 24 -2.26 -1.12 -1.50
C ILE A 24 -3.60 -1.35 -0.80
N GLY A 25 -4.68 -1.33 -1.55
CA GLY A 25 -6.04 -1.49 -1.03
C GLY A 25 -6.26 -2.87 -0.42
N MET A 26 -7.08 -2.92 0.63
CA MET A 26 -7.38 -4.15 1.36
C MET A 26 -7.87 -5.28 0.44
N GLY A 27 -7.51 -6.52 0.76
CA GLY A 27 -7.93 -7.70 -0.01
C GLY A 27 -7.34 -7.79 -1.43
N SER A 28 -6.41 -6.91 -1.80
CA SER A 28 -5.78 -7.00 -3.12
C SER A 28 -4.75 -8.12 -3.18
N ILE A 29 -4.55 -8.66 -4.38
CA ILE A 29 -3.63 -9.75 -4.67
C ILE A 29 -2.65 -9.26 -5.74
N ILE A 30 -1.37 -9.24 -5.43
CA ILE A 30 -0.30 -8.77 -6.32
C ILE A 30 0.63 -9.94 -6.61
N MET A 31 0.65 -10.37 -7.88
CA MET A 31 1.39 -11.56 -8.32
C MET A 31 2.85 -11.26 -8.67
N ASN A 32 3.59 -12.33 -8.98
CA ASN A 32 5.03 -12.29 -9.25
C ASN A 32 5.41 -11.28 -10.33
N GLY A 33 6.54 -10.60 -10.13
CA GLY A 33 7.11 -9.71 -11.14
C GLY A 33 6.35 -8.41 -11.36
N CYS A 34 5.23 -8.18 -10.65
CA CYS A 34 4.53 -6.89 -10.74
C CYS A 34 5.45 -5.75 -10.27
N ARG A 35 5.39 -4.61 -10.98
CA ARG A 35 6.10 -3.38 -10.61
C ARG A 35 5.08 -2.25 -10.44
N ILE A 36 4.92 -1.78 -9.22
CA ILE A 36 3.99 -0.69 -8.88
C ILE A 36 4.76 0.61 -8.73
N GLY A 37 4.56 1.54 -9.67
CA GLY A 37 5.23 2.83 -9.70
C GLY A 37 4.78 3.77 -8.59
N ARG A 38 5.69 4.68 -8.21
CA ARG A 38 5.54 5.63 -7.10
C ARG A 38 4.21 6.38 -7.11
N GLY A 39 3.61 6.57 -5.94
CA GLY A 39 2.35 7.34 -5.82
C GLY A 39 1.10 6.58 -6.29
N SER A 40 1.23 5.31 -6.68
CA SER A 40 0.10 4.53 -7.18
C SER A 40 -0.78 3.98 -6.06
N ILE A 41 -2.06 3.81 -6.42
CA ILE A 41 -3.10 3.25 -5.55
C ILE A 41 -3.65 2.00 -6.22
N ILE A 42 -3.53 0.87 -5.54
CA ILE A 42 -4.24 -0.35 -5.90
C ILE A 42 -5.57 -0.37 -5.15
N GLY A 43 -6.69 -0.45 -5.86
CA GLY A 43 -8.02 -0.48 -5.26
C GLY A 43 -8.25 -1.75 -4.45
N ALA A 44 -9.16 -1.67 -3.49
CA ALA A 44 -9.54 -2.84 -2.68
C ALA A 44 -10.01 -4.00 -3.57
N GLY A 45 -9.60 -5.23 -3.23
CA GLY A 45 -9.95 -6.45 -3.96
C GLY A 45 -9.37 -6.56 -5.37
N SER A 46 -8.45 -5.67 -5.78
CA SER A 46 -7.87 -5.75 -7.13
C SER A 46 -6.87 -6.89 -7.23
N ILE A 47 -6.79 -7.53 -8.39
CA ILE A 47 -5.84 -8.61 -8.67
C ILE A 47 -4.89 -8.17 -9.79
N LEU A 48 -3.61 -7.98 -9.48
CA LEU A 48 -2.58 -7.77 -10.50
C LEU A 48 -1.99 -9.12 -10.92
N VAL A 49 -2.06 -9.41 -12.22
CA VAL A 49 -1.49 -10.63 -12.80
C VAL A 49 0.02 -10.50 -13.01
N GLU A 50 0.70 -11.62 -13.19
CA GLU A 50 2.17 -11.67 -13.24
C GLU A 50 2.78 -10.68 -14.24
N ASN A 51 3.89 -10.06 -13.84
CA ASN A 51 4.68 -9.11 -14.63
C ASN A 51 3.96 -7.81 -15.03
N GLN A 52 2.80 -7.48 -14.44
CA GLN A 52 2.14 -6.21 -14.71
C GLN A 52 2.97 -5.01 -14.21
N GLU A 53 3.20 -4.04 -15.09
CA GLU A 53 3.81 -2.76 -14.75
C GLU A 53 2.74 -1.68 -14.60
N ILE A 54 2.67 -1.08 -13.42
CA ILE A 54 1.76 0.02 -13.12
C ILE A 54 2.55 1.34 -13.16
N PRO A 55 2.19 2.27 -14.07
CA PRO A 55 2.84 3.57 -14.13
C PRO A 55 2.69 4.35 -12.81
N PRO A 56 3.61 5.25 -12.48
CA PRO A 56 3.47 6.12 -11.31
C PRO A 56 2.12 6.86 -11.28
N ILE A 57 1.65 7.17 -10.08
CA ILE A 57 0.49 8.05 -9.86
C ILE A 57 -0.79 7.46 -10.52
N SER A 58 -0.91 6.13 -10.55
CA SER A 58 -2.05 5.42 -11.16
C SER A 58 -3.06 4.92 -10.13
N LEU A 59 -4.35 4.96 -10.47
CA LEU A 59 -5.38 4.17 -9.81
C LEU A 59 -5.60 2.88 -10.59
N VAL A 60 -5.42 1.74 -9.94
CA VAL A 60 -5.71 0.42 -10.51
C VAL A 60 -6.91 -0.20 -9.80
N VAL A 61 -7.87 -0.76 -10.54
CA VAL A 61 -9.03 -1.47 -9.98
C VAL A 61 -9.38 -2.71 -10.81
N GLY A 62 -10.01 -3.69 -10.15
CA GLY A 62 -10.62 -4.85 -10.82
C GLY A 62 -9.78 -6.14 -10.78
N SER A 63 -10.29 -7.17 -11.44
CA SER A 63 -9.66 -8.48 -11.58
C SER A 63 -9.93 -9.03 -12.99
N PRO A 64 -8.95 -8.98 -13.92
CA PRO A 64 -7.61 -8.43 -13.73
C PRO A 64 -7.63 -6.91 -13.51
N GLY A 65 -6.72 -6.43 -12.67
CA GLY A 65 -6.57 -5.03 -12.34
C GLY A 65 -6.08 -4.23 -13.54
N GLN A 66 -6.76 -3.11 -13.82
CA GLN A 66 -6.40 -2.20 -14.90
C GLN A 66 -6.30 -0.77 -14.40
N VAL A 67 -5.41 0.01 -15.02
CA VAL A 67 -5.30 1.46 -14.77
C VAL A 67 -6.61 2.11 -15.17
N LYS A 68 -7.37 2.60 -14.19
CA LYS A 68 -8.65 3.28 -14.41
C LYS A 68 -8.48 4.76 -14.71
N LYS A 69 -7.49 5.38 -14.07
CA LYS A 69 -7.10 6.78 -14.26
C LYS A 69 -5.73 7.04 -13.62
N THR A 70 -5.16 8.20 -13.93
CA THR A 70 -3.99 8.76 -13.25
C THR A 70 -4.42 9.95 -12.38
N TYR A 71 -3.56 10.33 -11.44
CA TYR A 71 -3.72 11.52 -10.61
C TYR A 71 -2.65 12.58 -10.93
N ASP A 72 -2.76 13.73 -10.26
CA ASP A 72 -1.66 14.67 -10.09
C ASP A 72 -0.74 14.23 -8.93
N GLU A 73 0.44 14.84 -8.81
CA GLU A 73 1.39 14.54 -7.74
C GLU A 73 0.83 14.79 -6.33
N LYS A 74 -0.22 15.60 -6.20
CA LYS A 74 -0.85 15.91 -4.90
C LYS A 74 -1.45 14.67 -4.24
N ILE A 75 -1.70 13.58 -4.98
CA ILE A 75 -2.12 12.31 -4.39
C ILE A 75 -1.10 11.76 -3.39
N ILE A 76 0.19 12.04 -3.60
CA ILE A 76 1.29 11.55 -2.75
C ILE A 76 1.14 12.07 -1.32
N GLU A 77 0.69 13.32 -1.15
CA GLU A 77 0.46 13.90 0.18
C GLU A 77 -0.61 13.10 0.94
N LYS A 78 -1.69 12.70 0.27
CA LYS A 78 -2.74 11.87 0.86
C LYS A 78 -2.22 10.50 1.28
N ILE A 79 -1.37 9.88 0.46
CA ILE A 79 -0.75 8.59 0.78
C ILE A 79 0.21 8.70 1.97
N ARG A 80 0.96 9.80 2.04
CA ARG A 80 1.86 10.09 3.18
C ARG A 80 1.11 10.31 4.48
N ILE A 81 -0.06 10.96 4.45
CA ILE A 81 -0.92 11.08 5.63
C ILE A 81 -1.36 9.70 6.12
N SER A 82 -1.75 8.80 5.20
CA SER A 82 -2.13 7.43 5.59
C SER A 82 -0.98 6.69 6.28
N SER A 83 0.22 6.71 5.69
CA SER A 83 1.38 6.01 6.26
C SER A 83 1.86 6.64 7.57
N SER A 84 1.85 7.97 7.71
CA SER A 84 2.25 8.64 8.95
C SER A 84 1.31 8.32 10.12
N VAL A 85 0.00 8.23 9.86
CA VAL A 85 -0.99 7.82 10.88
C VAL A 85 -0.69 6.41 11.38
N TYR A 86 -0.38 5.46 10.49
CA TYR A 86 -0.05 4.09 10.91
C TYR A 86 1.29 4.02 11.66
N ALA A 87 2.30 4.78 11.22
CA ALA A 87 3.58 4.85 11.94
C ALA A 87 3.39 5.41 13.36
N ALA A 88 2.61 6.49 13.52
CA ALA A 88 2.31 7.07 14.82
C ALA A 88 1.51 6.11 15.71
N ARG A 89 0.54 5.38 15.14
CA ARG A 89 -0.21 4.35 15.88
C ARG A 89 0.70 3.22 16.33
N ALA A 90 1.60 2.73 15.48
CA ALA A 90 2.56 1.68 15.85
C ALA A 90 3.43 2.11 17.04
N ALA A 91 3.95 3.34 17.02
CA ALA A 91 4.73 3.88 18.14
C ALA A 91 3.91 3.94 19.45
N LYS A 92 2.65 4.40 19.37
CA LYS A 92 1.75 4.41 20.53
C LYS A 92 1.46 3.00 21.06
N PHE A 93 1.18 2.03 20.18
CA PHE A 93 0.89 0.65 20.59
C PHE A 93 2.07 -0.02 21.30
N LEU A 94 3.31 0.29 20.90
CA LEU A 94 4.50 -0.19 21.60
C LEU A 94 4.58 0.39 23.02
N GLN A 95 4.37 1.70 23.18
CA GLN A 95 4.34 2.36 24.50
C GLN A 95 3.25 1.77 25.40
N ASP A 96 2.03 1.63 24.89
CA ASP A 96 0.91 1.09 25.66
C ASP A 96 1.15 -0.39 26.05
N SER A 97 1.85 -1.17 25.21
CA SER A 97 2.19 -2.56 25.52
C SER A 97 3.23 -2.68 26.63
N GLU A 98 4.24 -1.83 26.65
CA GLU A 98 5.26 -1.80 27.72
C GLU A 98 4.66 -1.42 29.09
N VAL A 99 3.69 -0.50 29.10
CA VAL A 99 2.94 -0.14 30.31
C VAL A 99 2.07 -1.31 30.81
N ASN A 100 1.49 -2.11 29.91
CA ASN A 100 0.66 -3.23 30.31
C ASN A 100 1.46 -4.43 30.83
N VAL A 101 2.68 -4.66 30.35
CA VAL A 101 3.57 -5.72 30.86
C VAL A 101 4.16 -5.38 32.23
N SER A 102 4.42 -4.11 32.52
CA SER A 102 4.95 -3.67 33.82
C SER A 102 3.91 -3.64 34.95
N ASN A 103 2.61 -3.72 34.62
CA ASN A 103 1.49 -3.76 35.56
C ASN A 103 0.88 -5.16 35.74
N ALA A 104 1.48 -6.20 35.14
CA ALA A 104 1.08 -7.60 35.26
C ALA A 104 2.12 -8.39 36.07
#